data_AF-A0AAJ0EXZ7-F1
#
_entry.id   AF-A0AAJ0EXZ7-F1
#
_cell.length_a   1.000
_cell.length_b   1.000
_cell.length_c   1.000
_cell.angle_alpha   90.00
_cell.angle_beta   90.00
_cell.angle_gamma   90.00
#
_symmetry.space_group_name_H-M   'P 1'
#
loop_
_entity.id
_entity.type
_entity.pdbx_description
1 polymer ?
#
loop_
_entity_poly.entity_id
_entity_poly.type
_entity_poly.pdbx_seq_one_letter_code
_entity_poly.pdbx_strand_id
1 'polypeptide(L)'
;MTLIQSLRFLRPATRTPHVARLAQSFHVGRPSGASVQDGPGGKRQKKDRVVKGAEQRQQDISDQSEAVRISEFKKMRLQALEEVREKGVIKETHPRLVHRKKPMSVPAFRKVWEKKEELNDPSNAEVVTLYGRVQSVRLHGNKLVFVTIVNEFEKIQGMINYRNLGAHSPDMNIDTFKLFARLIEKGDHISITGKPTRTSTGELTLQAVVLPELLSPAMEQIPQTLTDSATKAAKRHVDMMVNPEVADVLRMRSHITKYMRDYFHDKSFLEFQTPILAENAGGAVARSFTTQATEFPSKELSLRIAPELWLKRLVVGGVHKVFEIGPAFRNEGIDGTHNPEFTMCEFYSAYTNLPELIDRTEELLSGLAHHCQELIDTKLTSLQPVDLSKFARPFRQLEFIPALEEALGFRFPKLTGKDAYSELVAVLALSKIEVPGGVPPTMPKLLDRLAAVYLEPKSFEGPLFITHHPTCMSPLAKSFVCPKTMQLVSARTELFVNGRELANMYEEENDPAAQARKLAEHRFFGTGKDAAPLEADDPHPLRDAPLDKSYIRALEAGLPPTGGWGCGVERLVMLFSGASRISDCLSFGTLRNVVGLSTEGPQNQTEEPSSNQTEEVASDQSKESAS
;
A
#
# COMPACT_ATOMS: atom_id res chain seq x y z
N MET A 1 53.62 9.98 16.70
CA MET A 1 54.34 10.94 15.84
C MET A 1 53.33 11.55 14.88
N THR A 2 53.01 12.84 15.00
CA THR A 2 53.70 14.00 14.38
C THR A 2 53.61 13.98 12.84
N LEU A 3 52.81 14.85 12.20
CA LEU A 3 52.97 16.32 11.97
C LEU A 3 53.78 16.61 10.67
N ILE A 4 53.55 17.67 9.87
CA ILE A 4 52.42 18.64 9.77
C ILE A 4 52.43 19.39 8.41
N GLN A 5 51.40 20.22 8.20
CA GLN A 5 51.16 21.33 7.24
C GLN A 5 52.32 21.96 6.43
N SER A 6 51.93 22.57 5.29
CA SER A 6 51.99 24.04 5.11
C SER A 6 50.75 24.49 4.30
N LEU A 7 49.78 25.24 4.86
CA LEU A 7 49.73 26.70 5.11
C LEU A 7 49.67 27.49 3.78
N ARG A 8 48.55 28.12 3.37
CA ARG A 8 47.71 29.22 3.96
C ARG A 8 48.44 30.54 4.19
N PHE A 9 47.92 31.63 3.61
CA PHE A 9 47.68 33.01 4.13
C PHE A 9 47.14 33.86 2.93
N LEU A 10 46.32 34.94 3.03
CA LEU A 10 45.92 35.83 4.14
C LEU A 10 44.39 36.15 4.22
N ARG A 11 43.96 36.61 5.40
CA ARG A 11 42.95 37.67 5.72
C ARG A 11 43.71 38.70 6.64
N PRO A 12 43.14 39.68 7.40
CA PRO A 12 41.75 40.18 7.57
C PRO A 12 41.58 41.72 7.73
N ALA A 13 40.33 42.17 7.95
CA ALA A 13 39.92 43.31 8.82
C ALA A 13 38.42 43.08 9.19
N THR A 14 37.94 42.94 10.44
CA THR A 14 37.80 43.90 11.58
C THR A 14 36.89 45.10 11.26
N ARG A 15 35.85 45.47 12.04
CA ARG A 15 35.70 45.45 13.52
C ARG A 15 34.21 45.34 13.99
N THR A 16 34.01 44.88 15.23
CA THR A 16 32.79 45.01 16.09
C THR A 16 32.98 46.18 17.09
N PRO A 17 32.13 46.49 18.12
CA PRO A 17 30.93 45.82 18.71
C PRO A 17 29.75 46.82 18.97
N HIS A 18 28.79 46.75 19.93
CA HIS A 18 28.44 45.89 21.10
C HIS A 18 26.96 46.16 21.57
N VAL A 19 26.29 45.16 22.21
CA VAL A 19 25.21 45.32 23.24
C VAL A 19 23.86 45.94 22.73
N ALA A 20 22.62 45.67 23.22
CA ALA A 20 22.11 44.99 24.44
C ALA A 20 20.88 44.06 24.18
N ARG A 21 20.30 43.52 25.26
CA ARG A 21 19.00 42.81 25.29
C ARG A 21 17.82 43.79 25.22
N LEU A 22 16.69 43.35 24.64
CA LEU A 22 15.39 43.26 25.35
C LEU A 22 14.36 42.52 24.50
N ALA A 23 13.30 42.01 25.13
CA ALA A 23 12.16 41.40 24.48
C ALA A 23 10.88 42.13 24.91
N GLN A 24 9.98 42.43 23.98
CA GLN A 24 8.55 42.59 24.27
C GLN A 24 7.68 42.57 23.01
N SER A 25 6.43 42.18 23.23
CA SER A 25 5.35 42.02 22.26
C SER A 25 4.96 43.34 21.58
N PHE A 26 4.51 43.28 20.33
CA PHE A 26 3.81 44.39 19.67
C PHE A 26 2.36 44.05 19.35
N HIS A 27 1.45 44.94 19.72
CA HIS A 27 0.04 44.91 19.34
C HIS A 27 -0.15 45.35 17.88
N VAL A 28 -1.17 44.81 17.22
CA VAL A 28 -1.61 45.29 15.90
C VAL A 28 -2.42 46.59 16.08
N GLY A 29 -1.89 47.69 15.55
CA GLY A 29 -2.59 48.98 15.53
C GLY A 29 -3.69 49.05 14.46
N ARG A 30 -4.80 49.71 14.77
CA ARG A 30 -5.81 50.09 13.77
C ARG A 30 -5.39 51.39 13.05
N PRO A 31 -5.64 51.52 11.74
CA PRO A 31 -5.69 52.82 11.09
C PRO A 31 -7.06 53.50 11.27
N SER A 32 -7.05 54.83 11.34
CA SER A 32 -8.17 55.71 10.98
C SER A 32 -8.41 55.65 9.45
N GLY A 33 -9.55 56.08 8.89
CA GLY A 33 -10.70 56.78 9.48
C GLY A 33 -10.98 58.07 8.70
N ALA A 34 -11.86 57.99 7.68
CA ALA A 34 -12.33 59.10 6.86
C ALA A 34 -13.80 58.85 6.44
N SER A 35 -14.54 59.90 6.10
CA SER A 35 -16.02 59.92 6.14
C SER A 35 -16.70 60.41 4.85
N VAL A 36 -17.84 59.81 4.49
CA VAL A 36 -18.95 60.46 3.75
C VAL A 36 -20.31 59.94 4.28
N GLN A 37 -21.32 60.80 4.18
CA GLN A 37 -22.75 60.67 4.51
C GLN A 37 -23.55 59.81 3.49
N ASP A 38 -24.84 59.47 3.60
CA ASP A 38 -25.84 59.40 4.70
C ASP A 38 -26.95 58.40 4.25
N GLY A 39 -27.78 57.86 5.16
CA GLY A 39 -28.98 57.07 4.78
C GLY A 39 -29.45 56.00 5.80
N PRO A 40 -30.72 56.00 6.25
CA PRO A 40 -31.16 55.17 7.39
C PRO A 40 -31.92 53.87 7.02
N GLY A 41 -31.79 52.82 7.85
CA GLY A 41 -32.78 51.72 7.89
C GLY A 41 -32.32 50.35 8.42
N GLY A 42 -32.87 49.91 9.57
CA GLY A 42 -33.35 48.51 9.70
C GLY A 42 -32.42 47.37 10.13
N LYS A 43 -31.34 47.56 10.91
CA LYS A 43 -30.54 46.43 11.46
C LYS A 43 -30.19 46.56 12.96
N ARG A 44 -31.17 46.34 13.86
CA ARG A 44 -30.90 46.24 15.33
C ARG A 44 -31.44 45.00 16.06
N GLN A 45 -32.35 44.20 15.49
CA GLN A 45 -32.88 42.98 16.14
C GLN A 45 -32.13 41.67 15.84
N LYS A 46 -31.09 41.68 14.98
CA LYS A 46 -30.38 40.46 14.55
C LYS A 46 -29.09 40.14 15.32
N LYS A 47 -28.65 40.97 16.26
CA LYS A 47 -27.43 40.71 17.05
C LYS A 47 -27.70 39.91 18.33
N ASP A 48 -28.72 40.28 19.09
CA ASP A 48 -28.92 39.73 20.44
C ASP A 48 -29.37 38.26 20.45
N ARG A 49 -30.02 37.80 19.36
CA ARG A 49 -30.29 36.37 19.12
C ARG A 49 -29.03 35.56 18.79
N VAL A 50 -27.98 36.16 18.25
CA VAL A 50 -26.73 35.46 17.89
C VAL A 50 -25.84 35.29 19.12
N VAL A 51 -25.79 36.27 20.04
CA VAL A 51 -25.01 36.17 21.27
C VAL A 51 -25.57 35.06 22.19
N LYS A 52 -26.87 35.09 22.49
CA LYS A 52 -27.48 34.03 23.33
C LYS A 52 -27.37 32.64 22.71
N GLY A 53 -27.50 32.54 21.37
CA GLY A 53 -27.29 31.27 20.66
C GLY A 53 -25.84 30.78 20.63
N ALA A 54 -24.86 31.64 20.93
CA ALA A 54 -23.46 31.25 21.08
C ALA A 54 -23.15 30.82 22.53
N GLU A 55 -23.63 31.58 23.53
CA GLU A 55 -23.48 31.26 24.95
C GLU A 55 -24.14 29.91 25.29
N GLN A 56 -25.37 29.70 24.81
CA GLN A 56 -26.10 28.45 25.03
C GLN A 56 -25.42 27.26 24.33
N ARG A 57 -24.88 27.46 23.12
CA ARG A 57 -24.02 26.46 22.46
C ARG A 57 -22.72 26.19 23.19
N GLN A 58 -22.11 27.17 23.87
CA GLN A 58 -20.89 26.93 24.64
C GLN A 58 -21.17 26.14 25.93
N GLN A 59 -22.36 26.24 26.51
CA GLN A 59 -22.78 25.35 27.60
C GLN A 59 -23.18 23.95 27.10
N ASP A 60 -23.90 23.86 25.97
CA ASP A 60 -24.15 22.56 25.32
C ASP A 60 -22.83 21.86 24.94
N ILE A 61 -21.81 22.59 24.48
CA ILE A 61 -20.48 22.05 24.17
C ILE A 61 -19.69 21.62 25.43
N SER A 62 -19.93 22.23 26.60
CA SER A 62 -19.32 21.74 27.85
C SER A 62 -19.98 20.47 28.38
N ASP A 63 -21.30 20.33 28.28
CA ASP A 63 -22.02 19.12 28.72
C ASP A 63 -22.00 18.00 27.65
N GLN A 64 -21.76 18.33 26.38
CA GLN A 64 -21.35 17.40 25.32
C GLN A 64 -19.83 17.17 25.30
N SER A 65 -19.14 17.35 26.42
CA SER A 65 -17.81 16.74 26.62
C SER A 65 -17.98 15.23 26.75
N GLU A 66 -17.99 14.59 25.57
CA GLU A 66 -18.22 13.16 25.36
C GLU A 66 -17.50 12.32 26.42
N ALA A 67 -18.28 11.65 27.27
CA ALA A 67 -17.78 10.81 28.33
C ALA A 67 -17.22 9.51 27.74
N VAL A 68 -16.05 9.61 27.10
CA VAL A 68 -15.29 8.53 26.45
C VAL A 68 -15.38 7.30 27.32
N ARG A 69 -16.10 6.27 26.84
CA ARG A 69 -16.61 5.20 27.70
C ARG A 69 -15.51 4.20 28.00
N ILE A 70 -14.60 4.60 28.90
CA ILE A 70 -13.37 3.89 29.27
C ILE A 70 -13.69 2.42 29.54
N SER A 71 -13.04 1.52 28.80
CA SER A 71 -13.22 0.07 28.94
C SER A 71 -12.91 -0.38 30.37
N GLU A 72 -13.60 -1.39 30.89
CA GLU A 72 -13.36 -1.89 32.25
C GLU A 72 -11.90 -2.34 32.43
N PHE A 73 -11.32 -2.96 31.40
CA PHE A 73 -9.89 -3.26 31.34
C PHE A 73 -9.03 -2.02 31.59
N LYS A 74 -9.30 -0.90 30.90
CA LYS A 74 -8.55 0.35 31.03
C LYS A 74 -8.75 1.03 32.40
N LYS A 75 -9.93 0.92 33.01
CA LYS A 75 -10.17 1.35 34.39
C LYS A 75 -9.31 0.55 35.37
N MET A 76 -9.34 -0.79 35.28
CA MET A 76 -8.51 -1.69 36.08
C MET A 76 -7.00 -1.41 35.85
N ARG A 77 -6.62 -1.14 34.60
CA ARG A 77 -5.23 -0.81 34.20
C ARG A 77 -4.77 0.48 34.88
N LEU A 78 -5.58 1.54 34.86
CA LEU A 78 -5.28 2.81 35.52
C LEU A 78 -5.14 2.64 37.05
N GLN A 79 -6.05 1.89 37.68
CA GLN A 79 -5.96 1.58 39.11
C GLN A 79 -4.69 0.80 39.47
N ALA A 80 -4.36 -0.24 38.69
CA ALA A 80 -3.14 -1.02 38.90
C ALA A 80 -1.87 -0.19 38.70
N LEU A 81 -1.85 0.70 37.70
CA LEU A 81 -0.74 1.63 37.43
C LEU A 81 -0.55 2.70 38.51
N GLU A 82 -1.62 3.07 39.22
CA GLU A 82 -1.55 3.99 40.37
C GLU A 82 -1.00 3.26 41.62
N GLU A 83 -1.53 2.07 41.95
CA GLU A 83 -1.09 1.28 43.12
C GLU A 83 0.43 1.04 43.11
N VAL A 84 1.00 0.72 41.94
CA VAL A 84 2.44 0.49 41.77
C VAL A 84 3.28 1.77 41.81
N ARG A 85 2.67 2.93 41.53
CA ARG A 85 3.33 4.24 41.60
C ARG A 85 3.36 4.75 43.04
N GLU A 86 2.23 4.69 43.75
CA GLU A 86 2.14 5.00 45.18
C GLU A 86 3.11 4.14 46.02
N LYS A 87 3.24 2.85 45.67
CA LYS A 87 4.14 1.90 46.34
C LYS A 87 5.58 1.92 45.82
N GLY A 88 5.93 2.89 44.97
CA GLY A 88 7.29 3.13 44.48
C GLY A 88 7.90 2.02 43.61
N VAL A 89 7.08 1.08 43.12
CA VAL A 89 7.50 -0.04 42.25
C VAL A 89 7.95 0.48 40.88
N ILE A 90 7.24 1.49 40.36
CA ILE A 90 7.62 2.28 39.18
C ILE A 90 7.58 3.77 39.51
N LYS A 91 8.41 4.57 38.86
CA LYS A 91 8.43 6.04 39.02
C LYS A 91 7.52 6.75 38.02
N GLU A 92 7.56 6.30 36.78
CA GLU A 92 6.85 6.85 35.63
C GLU A 92 6.27 5.69 34.81
N THR A 93 5.10 5.87 34.19
CA THR A 93 4.49 4.86 33.31
C THR A 93 4.97 4.97 31.86
N HIS A 94 5.50 6.13 31.50
CA HIS A 94 6.04 6.47 30.18
C HIS A 94 7.41 7.16 30.32
N PRO A 95 8.41 6.51 30.96
CA PRO A 95 9.70 7.13 31.21
C PRO A 95 10.43 7.50 29.93
N ARG A 96 11.20 8.59 29.98
CA ARG A 96 12.19 8.87 28.95
C ARG A 96 13.21 7.73 28.89
N LEU A 97 13.43 7.18 27.69
CA LEU A 97 14.33 6.05 27.50
C LEU A 97 15.77 6.40 27.90
N VAL A 98 16.36 5.62 28.80
CA VAL A 98 17.76 5.71 29.23
C VAL A 98 18.45 4.37 29.01
N HIS A 99 19.57 4.36 28.30
CA HIS A 99 20.35 3.15 28.03
C HIS A 99 21.26 2.81 29.24
N ARG A 100 20.72 2.03 30.18
CA ARG A 100 21.37 1.66 31.46
C ARG A 100 22.62 0.79 31.30
N LYS A 101 22.61 -0.12 30.32
CA LYS A 101 23.72 -1.00 29.89
C LYS A 101 23.67 -1.13 28.37
N LYS A 102 24.63 -1.89 27.80
CA LYS A 102 24.76 -2.18 26.37
C LYS A 102 23.41 -2.58 25.77
N PRO A 103 22.76 -1.70 24.97
CA PRO A 103 21.47 -1.97 24.39
C PRO A 103 21.66 -2.80 23.12
N MET A 104 20.76 -3.76 22.86
CA MET A 104 20.74 -4.50 21.61
C MET A 104 19.33 -5.01 21.30
N SER A 105 19.08 -5.33 20.03
CA SER A 105 17.83 -5.94 19.61
C SER A 105 17.80 -7.44 19.89
N VAL A 106 16.62 -8.03 19.85
CA VAL A 106 16.42 -9.48 20.02
C VAL A 106 17.14 -10.28 18.92
N PRO A 107 17.04 -9.94 17.61
CA PRO A 107 17.85 -10.59 16.56
C PRO A 107 19.36 -10.50 16.83
N ALA A 108 19.85 -9.34 17.27
CA ALA A 108 21.27 -9.17 17.63
C ALA A 108 21.67 -10.05 18.82
N PHE A 109 20.78 -10.24 19.80
CA PHE A 109 20.99 -11.13 20.93
C PHE A 109 21.01 -12.60 20.50
N ARG A 110 20.00 -13.07 19.75
CA ARG A 110 19.97 -14.45 19.24
C ARG A 110 21.22 -14.74 18.41
N LYS A 111 21.60 -13.85 17.48
CA LYS A 111 22.82 -14.00 16.66
C LYS A 111 24.13 -14.22 17.46
N VAL A 112 24.24 -13.71 18.70
CA VAL A 112 25.45 -13.84 19.54
C VAL A 112 25.42 -15.05 20.49
N TRP A 113 24.24 -15.54 20.87
CA TRP A 113 24.10 -16.59 21.91
C TRP A 113 23.29 -17.84 21.50
N GLU A 114 22.55 -17.84 20.39
CA GLU A 114 21.74 -19.00 19.94
C GLU A 114 22.57 -20.27 19.74
N LYS A 115 23.74 -20.12 19.10
CA LYS A 115 24.64 -21.22 18.73
C LYS A 115 25.76 -21.48 19.76
N LYS A 116 25.65 -20.91 20.97
CA LYS A 116 26.57 -21.21 22.06
C LYS A 116 26.00 -22.32 22.92
N GLU A 117 26.67 -23.46 22.92
CA GLU A 117 26.31 -24.65 23.70
C GLU A 117 26.47 -24.33 25.20
N GLU A 118 27.69 -24.03 25.62
CA GLU A 118 27.96 -23.39 26.89
C GLU A 118 27.78 -21.87 26.79
N LEU A 119 26.84 -21.36 27.58
CA LEU A 119 26.85 -19.96 27.98
C LEU A 119 27.69 -19.88 29.25
N ASN A 120 28.84 -19.21 29.17
CA ASN A 120 29.81 -19.05 30.26
C ASN A 120 29.14 -18.85 31.62
N ASP A 121 29.76 -19.39 32.69
CA ASP A 121 29.37 -19.19 34.09
C ASP A 121 28.68 -17.83 34.30
N PRO A 122 27.42 -17.80 34.79
CA PRO A 122 26.67 -16.58 35.04
C PRO A 122 27.41 -15.52 35.86
N SER A 123 28.50 -15.83 36.58
CA SER A 123 29.42 -14.83 37.12
C SER A 123 29.98 -13.88 36.04
N ASN A 124 30.49 -14.43 34.93
CA ASN A 124 31.27 -13.76 33.89
C ASN A 124 30.48 -13.35 32.63
N ALA A 125 29.22 -13.77 32.49
CA ALA A 125 28.40 -13.39 31.34
C ALA A 125 28.15 -11.86 31.25
N GLU A 126 28.25 -11.30 30.04
CA GLU A 126 28.04 -9.85 29.78
C GLU A 126 26.59 -9.44 30.13
N VAL A 127 26.45 -8.31 30.84
CA VAL A 127 25.12 -7.74 31.17
C VAL A 127 24.66 -6.82 30.04
N VAL A 128 23.53 -7.18 29.43
CA VAL A 128 22.93 -6.48 28.29
C VAL A 128 21.50 -6.02 28.61
N THR A 129 21.02 -5.02 27.87
CA THR A 129 19.62 -4.55 27.94
C THR A 129 18.91 -4.88 26.64
N LEU A 130 17.81 -5.63 26.74
CA LEU A 130 16.87 -5.85 25.64
C LEU A 130 15.60 -5.03 25.87
N TYR A 131 15.00 -4.57 24.78
CA TYR A 131 13.75 -3.84 24.75
C TYR A 131 12.73 -4.63 23.92
N GLY A 132 11.46 -4.61 24.30
CA GLY A 132 10.41 -5.24 23.48
C GLY A 132 9.02 -5.18 24.08
N ARG A 133 8.04 -5.55 23.25
CA ARG A 133 6.64 -5.68 23.64
C ARG A 133 6.39 -7.05 24.25
N VAL A 134 5.76 -7.11 25.42
CA VAL A 134 5.35 -8.36 26.07
C VAL A 134 4.27 -9.05 25.24
N GLN A 135 4.55 -10.28 24.80
CA GLN A 135 3.59 -11.15 24.10
C GLN A 135 2.84 -12.08 25.08
N SER A 136 3.50 -12.49 26.18
CA SER A 136 2.90 -13.34 27.21
C SER A 136 3.64 -13.23 28.54
N VAL A 137 2.91 -13.44 29.64
CA VAL A 137 3.43 -13.48 31.02
C VAL A 137 3.07 -14.83 31.64
N ARG A 138 4.00 -15.45 32.38
CA ARG A 138 3.81 -16.73 33.08
C ARG A 138 4.31 -16.63 34.52
N LEU A 139 3.42 -16.80 35.48
CA LEU A 139 3.72 -16.77 36.92
C LEU A 139 4.06 -18.17 37.43
N HIS A 140 5.23 -18.35 38.04
CA HIS A 140 5.66 -19.61 38.63
C HIS A 140 5.84 -19.44 40.15
N GLY A 141 4.69 -19.41 40.84
CA GLY A 141 4.61 -19.08 42.26
C GLY A 141 5.03 -17.64 42.55
N ASN A 142 5.31 -17.35 43.82
CA ASN A 142 5.46 -15.96 44.31
C ASN A 142 6.84 -15.33 44.07
N LYS A 143 7.77 -16.00 43.35
CA LYS A 143 9.19 -15.58 43.25
C LYS A 143 9.80 -15.64 41.84
N LEU A 144 9.03 -16.06 40.84
CA LEU A 144 9.51 -16.27 39.48
C LEU A 144 8.44 -15.87 38.46
N VAL A 145 8.80 -14.97 37.54
CA VAL A 145 8.00 -14.59 36.38
C VAL A 145 8.81 -14.87 35.12
N PHE A 146 8.19 -15.51 34.13
CA PHE A 146 8.70 -15.51 32.76
C PHE A 146 7.86 -14.57 31.91
N VAL A 147 8.52 -13.74 31.11
CA VAL A 147 7.89 -12.91 30.08
C VAL A 147 8.45 -13.31 28.72
N THR A 148 7.64 -13.35 27.68
CA THR A 148 8.14 -13.38 26.30
C THR A 148 8.02 -11.99 25.74
N ILE A 149 9.14 -11.40 25.30
CA ILE A 149 9.13 -10.11 24.61
C ILE A 149 9.41 -10.28 23.12
N VAL A 150 8.80 -9.41 22.31
CA VAL A 150 8.95 -9.33 20.86
C VAL A 150 9.63 -8.01 20.49
N ASN A 151 10.65 -8.08 19.66
CA ASN A 151 11.32 -6.93 19.06
C ASN A 151 11.93 -7.35 17.71
N GLU A 152 11.81 -6.49 16.69
CA GLU A 152 12.24 -6.80 15.31
C GLU A 152 11.67 -8.14 14.79
N PHE A 153 10.40 -8.43 15.13
CA PHE A 153 9.65 -9.66 14.85
C PHE A 153 10.16 -10.94 15.53
N GLU A 154 11.37 -10.95 16.08
CA GLU A 154 11.89 -12.07 16.86
C GLU A 154 11.43 -12.05 18.33
N LYS A 155 11.46 -13.24 18.96
CA LYS A 155 11.00 -13.48 20.33
C LYS A 155 12.17 -13.84 21.24
N ILE A 156 12.13 -13.43 22.50
CA ILE A 156 13.02 -13.95 23.54
C ILE A 156 12.29 -14.10 24.88
N GLN A 157 12.66 -15.12 25.65
CA GLN A 157 12.22 -15.27 27.03
C GLN A 157 13.06 -14.40 27.96
N GLY A 158 12.41 -13.55 28.75
CA GLY A 158 12.96 -12.93 29.95
C GLY A 158 12.58 -13.74 31.19
N MET A 159 13.56 -14.09 32.02
CA MET A 159 13.35 -14.77 33.30
C MET A 159 13.63 -13.79 34.45
N ILE A 160 12.62 -13.53 35.28
CA ILE A 160 12.64 -12.56 36.36
C ILE A 160 12.49 -13.31 37.68
N ASN A 161 13.61 -13.65 38.31
CA ASN A 161 13.65 -14.39 39.57
C ASN A 161 13.99 -13.44 40.72
N TYR A 162 13.10 -13.33 41.70
CA TYR A 162 13.27 -12.47 42.89
C TYR A 162 14.63 -12.66 43.57
N ARG A 163 15.13 -13.91 43.66
CA ARG A 163 16.43 -14.23 44.28
C ARG A 163 17.62 -13.60 43.55
N ASN A 164 17.49 -13.31 42.26
CA ASN A 164 18.57 -12.80 41.41
C ASN A 164 18.59 -11.27 41.32
N LEU A 165 17.51 -10.59 41.75
CA LEU A 165 17.40 -9.12 41.71
C LEU A 165 18.15 -8.42 42.87
N GLY A 166 18.20 -9.05 44.04
CA GLY A 166 18.62 -8.40 45.29
C GLY A 166 20.02 -7.80 45.27
N ALA A 167 20.95 -8.34 44.46
CA ALA A 167 22.30 -7.81 44.34
C ALA A 167 22.39 -6.42 43.65
N HIS A 168 21.35 -6.01 42.91
CA HIS A 168 21.30 -4.72 42.20
C HIS A 168 20.04 -3.91 42.54
N SER A 169 19.29 -4.31 43.57
CA SER A 169 18.07 -3.63 44.03
C SER A 169 17.88 -3.90 45.53
N PRO A 170 18.61 -3.21 46.42
CA PRO A 170 18.59 -3.49 47.86
C PRO A 170 17.20 -3.34 48.50
N ASP A 171 16.41 -2.38 48.01
CA ASP A 171 15.06 -2.08 48.50
C ASP A 171 13.99 -3.06 47.98
N MET A 172 14.38 -4.05 47.17
CA MET A 172 13.48 -5.00 46.51
C MET A 172 12.94 -6.06 47.48
N ASN A 173 11.86 -5.73 48.18
CA ASN A 173 11.10 -6.69 48.97
C ASN A 173 10.18 -7.57 48.09
N ILE A 174 9.66 -8.64 48.69
CA ILE A 174 8.88 -9.66 47.99
C ILE A 174 7.50 -9.16 47.52
N ASP A 175 6.94 -8.12 48.13
CA ASP A 175 5.62 -7.60 47.80
C ASP A 175 5.69 -6.56 46.67
N THR A 176 6.75 -5.73 46.64
CA THR A 176 7.15 -4.94 45.45
C THR A 176 7.29 -5.84 44.21
N PHE A 177 7.91 -7.01 44.36
CA PHE A 177 8.02 -8.00 43.27
C PHE A 177 6.65 -8.58 42.85
N LYS A 178 5.77 -8.95 43.80
CA LYS A 178 4.41 -9.43 43.49
C LYS A 178 3.57 -8.37 42.78
N LEU A 179 3.70 -7.10 43.16
CA LEU A 179 2.99 -5.98 42.55
C LEU A 179 3.42 -5.80 41.09
N PHE A 180 4.72 -5.75 40.82
CA PHE A 180 5.24 -5.78 39.45
C PHE A 180 4.77 -7.01 38.66
N ALA A 181 4.81 -8.20 39.27
CA ALA A 181 4.41 -9.46 38.63
C ALA A 181 2.90 -9.53 38.27
N ARG A 182 2.05 -8.75 38.95
CA ARG A 182 0.63 -8.55 38.62
C ARG A 182 0.39 -7.37 37.67
N LEU A 183 1.32 -6.42 37.61
CA LEU A 183 1.23 -5.25 36.74
C LEU A 183 1.52 -5.60 35.28
N ILE A 184 2.59 -6.34 35.01
CA ILE A 184 3.02 -6.56 33.62
C ILE A 184 2.02 -7.44 32.88
N GLU A 185 1.57 -6.99 31.72
CA GLU A 185 0.55 -7.62 30.88
C GLU A 185 0.96 -7.79 29.42
N LYS A 186 0.19 -8.59 28.68
CA LYS A 186 0.30 -8.67 27.22
C LYS A 186 0.10 -7.29 26.60
N GLY A 187 1.11 -6.83 25.86
CA GLY A 187 1.11 -5.58 25.11
C GLY A 187 1.96 -4.47 25.70
N ASP A 188 2.34 -4.55 26.98
CA ASP A 188 3.26 -3.59 27.61
C ASP A 188 4.61 -3.58 26.88
N HIS A 189 5.25 -2.40 26.77
CA HIS A 189 6.66 -2.28 26.40
C HIS A 189 7.52 -2.24 27.66
N ILE A 190 8.55 -3.07 27.71
CA ILE A 190 9.48 -3.14 28.84
C ILE A 190 10.95 -3.13 28.40
N SER A 191 11.85 -2.74 29.30
CA SER A 191 13.28 -3.06 29.21
C SER A 191 13.67 -4.12 30.23
N ILE A 192 14.38 -5.16 29.78
CA ILE A 192 14.95 -6.19 30.64
C ILE A 192 16.47 -6.04 30.58
N THR A 193 17.10 -5.78 31.73
CA THR A 193 18.57 -5.76 31.85
C THR A 193 19.01 -7.01 32.60
N GLY A 194 19.88 -7.81 31.97
CA GLY A 194 20.13 -9.19 32.40
C GLY A 194 21.35 -9.84 31.78
N LYS A 195 21.54 -11.12 32.09
CA LYS A 195 22.60 -11.98 31.54
C LYS A 195 22.00 -13.09 30.66
N PRO A 196 22.64 -13.46 29.55
CA PRO A 196 22.21 -14.60 28.73
C PRO A 196 22.34 -15.91 29.51
N THR A 197 21.35 -16.79 29.40
CA THR A 197 21.32 -18.12 30.02
C THR A 197 20.44 -19.08 29.21
N ARG A 198 20.44 -20.36 29.58
CA ARG A 198 19.46 -21.36 29.11
C ARG A 198 18.69 -21.89 30.32
N THR A 199 17.40 -22.17 30.12
CA THR A 199 16.62 -22.96 31.08
C THR A 199 17.06 -24.44 31.06
N SER A 200 16.54 -25.24 31.98
CA SER A 200 16.66 -26.71 31.92
C SER A 200 16.03 -27.35 30.67
N THR A 201 15.21 -26.61 29.91
CA THR A 201 14.68 -27.01 28.60
C THR A 201 15.54 -26.55 27.42
N GLY A 202 16.71 -25.95 27.67
CA GLY A 202 17.64 -25.45 26.64
C GLY A 202 17.26 -24.10 26.03
N GLU A 203 16.10 -23.54 26.40
CA GLU A 203 15.53 -22.31 25.84
C GLU A 203 16.42 -21.10 26.15
N LEU A 204 16.96 -20.45 25.09
CA LEU A 204 17.74 -19.23 25.23
C LEU A 204 16.90 -18.14 25.91
N THR A 205 17.44 -17.60 27.00
CA THR A 205 16.71 -16.78 27.97
C THR A 205 17.60 -15.63 28.46
N LEU A 206 17.03 -14.44 28.67
CA LEU A 206 17.68 -13.35 29.39
C LEU A 206 17.26 -13.40 30.87
N GLN A 207 18.19 -13.75 31.77
CA GLN A 207 17.94 -13.70 33.20
C GLN A 207 18.10 -12.26 33.70
N ALA A 208 17.03 -11.65 34.17
CA ALA A 208 17.03 -10.28 34.71
C ALA A 208 17.89 -10.19 35.98
N VAL A 209 18.76 -9.16 36.06
CA VAL A 209 19.59 -8.87 37.24
C VAL A 209 19.09 -7.67 38.04
N VAL A 210 18.14 -6.93 37.49
CA VAL A 210 17.35 -5.84 38.09
C VAL A 210 15.89 -6.03 37.72
N LEU A 211 14.96 -5.44 38.47
CA LEU A 211 13.55 -5.43 38.07
C LEU A 211 13.41 -4.76 36.69
N PRO A 212 12.67 -5.35 35.72
CA PRO A 212 12.46 -4.72 34.42
C PRO A 212 11.75 -3.36 34.53
N GLU A 213 12.05 -2.47 33.60
CA GLU A 213 11.49 -1.12 33.56
C GLU A 213 10.30 -1.08 32.60
N LEU A 214 9.11 -0.69 33.08
CA LEU A 214 7.96 -0.41 32.23
C LEU A 214 8.21 0.87 31.43
N LEU A 215 8.06 0.80 30.10
CA LEU A 215 8.31 1.91 29.17
C LEU A 215 7.03 2.51 28.59
N SER A 216 6.00 1.70 28.39
CA SER A 216 4.64 2.14 28.05
C SER A 216 3.66 0.96 28.26
N PRO A 217 2.65 1.09 29.13
CA PRO A 217 1.65 0.05 29.35
C PRO A 217 0.67 -0.10 28.18
N ALA A 218 0.19 -1.32 27.94
CA ALA A 218 -1.02 -1.54 27.16
C ALA A 218 -2.25 -1.10 27.95
N MET A 219 -2.98 -0.12 27.41
CA MET A 219 -4.18 0.44 28.03
C MET A 219 -5.49 -0.17 27.51
N GLU A 220 -5.44 -1.03 26.50
CA GLU A 220 -6.59 -1.79 25.99
C GLU A 220 -6.22 -3.27 25.89
N GLN A 221 -7.21 -4.16 26.02
CA GLN A 221 -7.00 -5.60 26.04
C GLN A 221 -6.62 -6.12 24.64
N ILE A 222 -5.41 -6.66 24.48
CA ILE A 222 -4.99 -7.29 23.21
C ILE A 222 -5.57 -8.72 23.14
N PRO A 223 -6.42 -9.05 22.15
CA PRO A 223 -7.03 -10.37 22.01
C PRO A 223 -5.97 -11.45 21.70
N GLN A 224 -6.33 -12.72 21.78
CA GLN A 224 -5.38 -13.81 21.45
C GLN A 224 -5.10 -13.88 19.94
N THR A 225 -6.15 -13.81 19.12
CA THR A 225 -6.15 -13.76 17.65
C THR A 225 -7.20 -12.72 17.21
N LEU A 226 -7.28 -12.40 15.91
CA LEU A 226 -8.32 -11.51 15.38
C LEU A 226 -8.90 -12.05 14.06
N THR A 227 -10.17 -12.46 14.07
CA THR A 227 -10.82 -13.14 12.94
C THR A 227 -11.87 -12.30 12.22
N ASP A 228 -12.64 -11.48 12.93
CA ASP A 228 -13.64 -10.60 12.33
C ASP A 228 -13.00 -9.58 11.37
N SER A 229 -13.46 -9.57 10.12
CA SER A 229 -12.91 -8.73 9.06
C SER A 229 -13.12 -7.23 9.29
N ALA A 230 -14.23 -6.82 9.92
CA ALA A 230 -14.48 -5.41 10.23
C ALA A 230 -13.48 -4.91 11.29
N THR A 231 -13.26 -5.68 12.35
CA THR A 231 -12.29 -5.37 13.41
C THR A 231 -10.84 -5.51 12.91
N LYS A 232 -10.51 -6.46 12.04
CA LYS A 232 -9.18 -6.53 11.38
C LYS A 232 -8.87 -5.25 10.60
N ALA A 233 -9.85 -4.71 9.88
CA ALA A 233 -9.70 -3.42 9.18
C ALA A 233 -9.57 -2.24 10.15
N ALA A 234 -10.53 -2.08 11.08
CA ALA A 234 -10.56 -0.95 12.02
C ALA A 234 -9.37 -0.94 13.00
N LYS A 235 -8.85 -2.11 13.36
CA LYS A 235 -7.75 -2.30 14.31
C LYS A 235 -6.58 -3.03 13.66
N ARG A 236 -6.21 -2.65 12.43
CA ARG A 236 -5.13 -3.24 11.64
C ARG A 236 -3.76 -3.30 12.35
N HIS A 237 -3.50 -2.36 13.26
CA HIS A 237 -2.31 -2.40 14.13
C HIS A 237 -2.39 -3.49 15.21
N VAL A 238 -3.59 -3.89 15.66
CA VAL A 238 -3.82 -5.06 16.54
C VAL A 238 -3.76 -6.35 15.74
N ASP A 239 -4.36 -6.37 14.54
CA ASP A 239 -4.28 -7.47 13.56
C ASP A 239 -2.82 -7.91 13.37
N MET A 240 -1.93 -6.99 12.98
CA MET A 240 -0.48 -7.21 12.85
C MET A 240 0.25 -7.64 14.14
N MET A 241 -0.35 -7.45 15.33
CA MET A 241 0.25 -7.87 16.62
C MET A 241 -0.16 -9.29 17.05
N VAL A 242 -1.23 -9.85 16.47
CA VAL A 242 -1.79 -11.16 16.89
C VAL A 242 -1.81 -12.20 15.78
N ASN A 243 -1.83 -11.76 14.51
CA ASN A 243 -1.88 -12.60 13.32
C ASN A 243 -0.55 -12.42 12.53
N PRO A 244 0.45 -13.32 12.69
CA PRO A 244 1.79 -13.14 12.11
C PRO A 244 1.79 -13.05 10.58
N GLU A 245 0.87 -13.75 9.91
CA GLU A 245 0.75 -13.78 8.46
C GLU A 245 0.46 -12.38 7.88
N VAL A 246 -0.31 -11.56 8.60
CA VAL A 246 -0.59 -10.18 8.21
C VAL A 246 0.66 -9.30 8.29
N ALA A 247 1.50 -9.51 9.30
CA ALA A 247 2.78 -8.81 9.40
C ALA A 247 3.76 -9.30 8.31
N ASP A 248 3.78 -10.60 8.02
CA ASP A 248 4.71 -11.20 7.06
C ASP A 248 4.37 -10.85 5.60
N VAL A 249 3.10 -10.71 5.22
CA VAL A 249 2.70 -10.16 3.91
C VAL A 249 3.27 -8.75 3.72
N LEU A 250 3.16 -7.90 4.74
CA LEU A 250 3.65 -6.52 4.69
C LEU A 250 5.19 -6.43 4.75
N ARG A 251 5.86 -7.39 5.40
CA ARG A 251 7.33 -7.56 5.32
C ARG A 251 7.76 -8.05 3.94
N MET A 252 7.04 -9.00 3.33
CA MET A 252 7.27 -9.49 1.96
C MET A 252 7.20 -8.33 0.96
N ARG A 253 6.20 -7.46 1.07
CA ARG A 253 6.11 -6.21 0.29
C ARG A 253 7.38 -5.38 0.36
N SER A 254 7.93 -5.16 1.55
CA SER A 254 9.15 -4.38 1.75
C SER A 254 10.35 -5.04 1.05
N HIS A 255 10.49 -6.36 1.16
CA HIS A 255 11.56 -7.12 0.52
C HIS A 255 11.46 -7.14 -1.02
N ILE A 256 10.28 -7.44 -1.59
CA ILE A 256 10.02 -7.37 -3.04
C ILE A 256 10.38 -5.98 -3.58
N THR A 257 9.92 -4.93 -2.90
CA THR A 257 10.19 -3.53 -3.30
C THR A 257 11.69 -3.20 -3.28
N LYS A 258 12.45 -3.75 -2.32
CA LYS A 258 13.92 -3.59 -2.30
C LYS A 258 14.58 -4.38 -3.44
N TYR A 259 14.22 -5.65 -3.61
CA TYR A 259 14.78 -6.52 -4.65
C TYR A 259 14.61 -5.91 -6.05
N MET A 260 13.44 -5.33 -6.34
CA MET A 260 13.20 -4.63 -7.61
C MET A 260 14.15 -3.44 -7.81
N ARG A 261 14.36 -2.59 -6.79
CA ARG A 261 15.34 -1.49 -6.88
C ARG A 261 16.76 -1.98 -7.10
N ASP A 262 17.18 -2.99 -6.33
CA ASP A 262 18.52 -3.59 -6.46
C ASP A 262 18.73 -4.10 -7.89
N TYR A 263 17.78 -4.90 -8.40
CA TYR A 263 17.79 -5.46 -9.75
C TYR A 263 17.89 -4.38 -10.86
N PHE A 264 17.12 -3.30 -10.76
CA PHE A 264 17.16 -2.22 -11.74
C PHE A 264 18.48 -1.43 -11.68
N HIS A 265 19.01 -1.15 -10.49
CA HIS A 265 20.32 -0.51 -10.35
C HIS A 265 21.47 -1.38 -10.86
N ASP A 266 21.46 -2.69 -10.59
CA ASP A 266 22.46 -3.64 -11.12
C ASP A 266 22.41 -3.72 -12.65
N LYS A 267 21.24 -3.53 -13.27
CA LYS A 267 21.07 -3.39 -14.73
C LYS A 267 21.30 -1.96 -15.27
N SER A 268 21.82 -1.06 -14.42
CA SER A 268 22.17 0.34 -14.72
C SER A 268 20.97 1.24 -15.09
N PHE A 269 19.81 1.02 -14.47
CA PHE A 269 18.69 1.96 -14.50
C PHE A 269 18.80 3.00 -13.38
N LEU A 270 18.35 4.22 -13.67
CA LEU A 270 18.25 5.31 -12.70
C LEU A 270 16.81 5.42 -12.18
N GLU A 271 16.65 5.48 -10.85
CA GLU A 271 15.34 5.73 -10.23
C GLU A 271 15.00 7.23 -10.29
N PHE A 272 13.79 7.55 -10.74
CA PHE A 272 13.25 8.90 -10.80
C PHE A 272 11.90 8.99 -10.07
N GLN A 273 11.48 10.22 -9.78
CA GLN A 273 10.15 10.54 -9.28
C GLN A 273 9.52 11.57 -10.22
N THR A 274 8.40 11.22 -10.84
CA THR A 274 7.67 12.07 -11.79
C THR A 274 6.47 12.76 -11.14
N PRO A 275 5.90 13.84 -11.73
CA PRO A 275 4.80 14.59 -11.13
C PRO A 275 3.56 13.73 -10.82
N ILE A 276 3.15 13.71 -9.55
CA ILE A 276 1.90 13.07 -9.10
C ILE A 276 0.67 13.89 -9.51
N LEU A 277 0.77 15.21 -9.51
CA LEU A 277 -0.25 16.14 -9.99
C LEU A 277 0.12 16.66 -11.39
N ALA A 278 -0.86 16.66 -12.30
CA ALA A 278 -0.72 17.19 -13.64
C ALA A 278 -2.03 17.86 -14.10
N GLU A 279 -1.96 18.71 -15.12
CA GLU A 279 -3.16 19.31 -15.74
C GLU A 279 -4.06 18.25 -16.41
N ASN A 280 -3.48 17.14 -16.88
CA ASN A 280 -4.19 16.00 -17.45
C ASN A 280 -3.53 14.70 -16.98
N ALA A 281 -4.33 13.66 -16.71
CA ALA A 281 -3.84 12.31 -16.50
C ALA A 281 -3.66 11.57 -17.83
N GLY A 282 -2.57 10.82 -17.97
CA GLY A 282 -2.25 10.02 -19.17
C GLY A 282 -1.34 8.85 -18.82
N GLY A 283 -0.99 8.04 -19.83
CA GLY A 283 -0.19 6.82 -19.66
C GLY A 283 -0.98 5.58 -19.18
N ALA A 284 -2.31 5.68 -19.12
CA ALA A 284 -3.19 4.54 -18.91
C ALA A 284 -4.59 4.83 -19.47
N VAL A 285 -5.45 3.82 -19.49
CA VAL A 285 -6.87 3.96 -19.78
C VAL A 285 -7.63 3.82 -18.48
N ALA A 286 -7.83 4.95 -17.79
CA ALA A 286 -8.39 4.99 -16.44
C ALA A 286 -9.12 6.30 -16.15
N ARG A 287 -10.00 6.32 -15.14
CA ARG A 287 -10.60 7.56 -14.60
C ARG A 287 -9.64 8.16 -13.56
N SER A 288 -9.30 9.44 -13.67
CA SER A 288 -8.48 10.12 -12.65
C SER A 288 -9.32 10.60 -11.47
N PHE A 289 -8.65 10.87 -10.36
CA PHE A 289 -9.16 11.77 -9.32
C PHE A 289 -8.77 13.21 -9.68
N THR A 290 -9.68 14.16 -9.50
CA THR A 290 -9.40 15.59 -9.73
C THR A 290 -9.29 16.38 -8.42
N THR A 291 -8.63 17.52 -8.49
CA THR A 291 -8.37 18.43 -7.36
C THR A 291 -8.05 19.84 -7.84
N GLN A 292 -7.85 20.79 -6.93
CA GLN A 292 -7.58 22.20 -7.22
C GLN A 292 -6.40 22.71 -6.38
N ALA A 293 -5.51 23.49 -6.98
CA ALA A 293 -4.41 24.16 -6.27
C ALA A 293 -4.74 25.63 -6.00
N THR A 294 -4.44 26.13 -4.79
CA THR A 294 -4.68 27.54 -4.40
C THR A 294 -3.95 28.54 -5.29
N GLU A 295 -2.79 28.17 -5.83
CA GLU A 295 -2.00 28.98 -6.78
C GLU A 295 -2.61 29.03 -8.19
N PHE A 296 -3.36 27.99 -8.58
CA PHE A 296 -3.97 27.87 -9.91
C PHE A 296 -5.48 27.63 -9.79
N PRO A 297 -6.26 28.55 -9.16
CA PRO A 297 -7.66 28.31 -8.84
C PRO A 297 -8.55 28.19 -10.09
N SER A 298 -8.09 28.67 -11.25
CA SER A 298 -8.76 28.52 -12.55
C SER A 298 -8.40 27.23 -13.30
N LYS A 299 -7.61 26.32 -12.70
CA LYS A 299 -7.28 25.01 -13.26
C LYS A 299 -7.72 23.89 -12.34
N GLU A 300 -8.43 22.92 -12.90
CA GLU A 300 -8.51 21.58 -12.33
C GLU A 300 -7.17 20.85 -12.57
N LEU A 301 -6.77 20.02 -11.62
CA LEU A 301 -5.60 19.14 -11.71
C LEU A 301 -6.06 17.70 -11.51
N SER A 302 -5.42 16.76 -12.21
CA SER A 302 -5.60 15.32 -11.97
C SER A 302 -4.44 14.73 -11.17
N LEU A 303 -4.75 13.75 -10.32
CA LEU A 303 -3.75 12.77 -9.87
C LEU A 303 -3.39 11.81 -11.02
N ARG A 304 -2.12 11.41 -11.11
CA ARG A 304 -1.61 10.56 -12.19
C ARG A 304 -2.20 9.14 -12.15
N ILE A 305 -2.60 8.64 -13.32
CA ILE A 305 -3.01 7.25 -13.56
C ILE A 305 -1.82 6.33 -13.91
N ALA A 306 -0.72 6.92 -14.38
CA ALA A 306 0.58 6.30 -14.66
C ALA A 306 1.71 7.36 -14.76
N PRO A 307 2.99 7.01 -14.49
CA PRO A 307 4.16 7.87 -14.76
C PRO A 307 4.67 7.84 -16.21
N GLU A 308 4.30 6.85 -17.04
CA GLU A 308 4.72 6.61 -18.44
C GLU A 308 5.16 7.86 -19.23
N LEU A 309 4.25 8.82 -19.42
CA LEU A 309 4.48 9.97 -20.31
C LEU A 309 5.58 10.91 -19.80
N TRP A 310 5.88 10.89 -18.50
CA TRP A 310 7.00 11.61 -17.91
C TRP A 310 8.30 10.82 -18.02
N LEU A 311 8.26 9.51 -17.81
CA LEU A 311 9.42 8.64 -17.95
C LEU A 311 9.94 8.64 -19.40
N LYS A 312 9.05 8.58 -20.41
CA LYS A 312 9.44 8.76 -21.82
C LYS A 312 10.03 10.13 -22.15
N ARG A 313 9.59 11.21 -21.48
CA ARG A 313 10.24 12.54 -21.62
C ARG A 313 11.67 12.54 -21.06
N LEU A 314 11.97 11.74 -20.03
CA LEU A 314 13.34 11.55 -19.53
C LEU A 314 14.20 10.76 -20.53
N VAL A 315 13.64 9.76 -21.22
CA VAL A 315 14.34 9.03 -22.29
C VAL A 315 14.67 9.96 -23.48
N VAL A 316 13.73 10.83 -23.90
CA VAL A 316 13.99 11.92 -24.87
C VAL A 316 15.10 12.85 -24.36
N GLY A 317 15.14 13.14 -23.06
CA GLY A 317 16.21 13.89 -22.39
C GLY A 317 17.55 13.17 -22.26
N GLY A 318 17.71 11.98 -22.87
CA GLY A 318 18.96 11.19 -22.86
C GLY A 318 19.09 10.18 -21.72
N VAL A 319 18.09 10.03 -20.85
CA VAL A 319 18.10 9.02 -19.78
C VAL A 319 17.75 7.65 -20.37
N HIS A 320 18.72 6.99 -21.00
CA HIS A 320 18.53 5.74 -21.73
C HIS A 320 17.93 4.58 -20.92
N LYS A 321 18.03 4.60 -19.59
CA LYS A 321 17.44 3.58 -18.69
C LYS A 321 16.88 4.25 -17.45
N VAL A 322 15.56 4.35 -17.38
CA VAL A 322 14.84 5.04 -16.30
C VAL A 322 13.79 4.12 -15.69
N PHE A 323 13.59 4.19 -14.38
CA PHE A 323 12.46 3.55 -13.70
C PHE A 323 11.89 4.42 -12.58
N GLU A 324 10.64 4.17 -12.20
CA GLU A 324 10.02 4.71 -10.99
C GLU A 324 9.25 3.60 -10.26
N ILE A 325 9.37 3.53 -8.93
CA ILE A 325 8.47 2.76 -8.07
C ILE A 325 7.71 3.75 -7.19
N GLY A 326 6.44 4.01 -7.52
CA GLY A 326 5.66 5.09 -6.91
C GLY A 326 4.14 4.90 -7.02
N PRO A 327 3.36 5.77 -6.37
CA PRO A 327 1.91 5.66 -6.33
C PRO A 327 1.27 6.03 -7.68
N ALA A 328 0.19 5.34 -8.01
CA ALA A 328 -0.75 5.67 -9.09
C ALA A 328 -2.18 5.69 -8.53
N PHE A 329 -3.04 6.52 -9.14
CA PHE A 329 -4.36 6.83 -8.61
C PHE A 329 -5.42 6.65 -9.70
N ARG A 330 -6.39 5.76 -9.47
CA ARG A 330 -7.49 5.47 -10.41
C ARG A 330 -8.82 5.51 -9.68
N ASN A 331 -9.72 6.37 -10.13
CA ASN A 331 -11.03 6.63 -9.53
C ASN A 331 -12.05 5.61 -10.06
N GLU A 332 -11.84 4.36 -9.64
CA GLU A 332 -12.46 3.14 -10.17
C GLU A 332 -13.03 2.27 -9.03
N GLY A 333 -13.61 1.12 -9.38
CA GLY A 333 -14.19 0.18 -8.42
C GLY A 333 -13.16 -0.40 -7.43
N ILE A 334 -13.65 -0.83 -6.26
CA ILE A 334 -12.86 -1.51 -5.24
C ILE A 334 -13.30 -2.97 -5.18
N ASP A 335 -12.37 -3.88 -5.46
CA ASP A 335 -12.61 -5.33 -5.48
C ASP A 335 -11.44 -6.12 -4.83
N GLY A 336 -11.33 -7.42 -5.11
CA GLY A 336 -10.25 -8.27 -4.58
C GLY A 336 -8.85 -7.97 -5.14
N THR A 337 -8.74 -7.16 -6.19
CA THR A 337 -7.54 -6.88 -6.99
C THR A 337 -7.32 -5.39 -7.25
N HIS A 338 -8.35 -4.55 -7.12
CA HIS A 338 -8.29 -3.12 -7.38
C HIS A 338 -8.56 -2.30 -6.11
N ASN A 339 -7.70 -1.31 -5.88
CA ASN A 339 -7.86 -0.26 -4.87
C ASN A 339 -7.48 1.08 -5.52
N PRO A 340 -8.11 2.22 -5.18
CA PRO A 340 -7.98 3.46 -5.96
C PRO A 340 -6.62 4.13 -5.85
N GLU A 341 -5.84 3.79 -4.81
CA GLU A 341 -4.41 4.04 -4.70
C GLU A 341 -3.64 2.71 -4.69
N PHE A 342 -2.55 2.62 -5.45
CA PHE A 342 -1.71 1.44 -5.53
C PHE A 342 -0.30 1.83 -6.01
N THR A 343 0.68 0.94 -5.87
CA THR A 343 2.08 1.20 -6.25
C THR A 343 2.39 0.54 -7.59
N MET A 344 2.75 1.34 -8.58
CA MET A 344 3.30 0.81 -9.84
C MET A 344 4.83 0.85 -9.80
N CYS A 345 5.44 -0.14 -10.43
CA CYS A 345 6.78 -0.02 -10.97
C CYS A 345 6.67 0.09 -12.48
N GLU A 346 7.26 1.14 -13.06
CA GLU A 346 7.46 1.23 -14.50
C GLU A 346 8.92 1.47 -14.84
N PHE A 347 9.40 0.92 -15.96
CA PHE A 347 10.70 1.24 -16.53
C PHE A 347 10.62 1.48 -18.04
N TYR A 348 11.53 2.31 -18.55
CA TYR A 348 11.72 2.55 -19.98
C TYR A 348 13.21 2.44 -20.31
N SER A 349 13.50 1.68 -21.36
CA SER A 349 14.86 1.29 -21.76
C SER A 349 15.06 1.55 -23.25
N ALA A 350 15.92 2.49 -23.58
CA ALA A 350 16.29 2.81 -24.95
C ALA A 350 17.04 1.64 -25.60
N TYR A 351 16.84 1.50 -26.90
CA TYR A 351 17.38 0.46 -27.79
C TYR A 351 17.00 -0.97 -27.39
N THR A 352 15.92 -1.14 -26.61
CA THR A 352 15.38 -2.42 -26.13
C THR A 352 14.15 -2.83 -26.95
N ASN A 353 14.10 -4.08 -27.41
CA ASN A 353 12.98 -4.66 -28.18
C ASN A 353 12.05 -5.57 -27.34
N LEU A 354 10.95 -6.05 -27.93
CA LEU A 354 9.97 -6.88 -27.21
C LEU A 354 10.54 -8.23 -26.67
N PRO A 355 11.35 -9.01 -27.43
CA PRO A 355 12.09 -10.14 -26.87
C PRO A 355 12.95 -9.81 -25.64
N GLU A 356 13.64 -8.66 -25.62
CA GLU A 356 14.44 -8.23 -24.46
C GLU A 356 13.58 -7.83 -23.25
N LEU A 357 12.38 -7.28 -23.47
CA LEU A 357 11.41 -7.01 -22.40
C LEU A 357 10.89 -8.32 -21.78
N ILE A 358 10.66 -9.34 -22.61
CA ILE A 358 10.27 -10.68 -22.18
C ILE A 358 11.39 -11.33 -21.34
N ASP A 359 12.62 -11.40 -21.86
CA ASP A 359 13.79 -11.94 -21.13
C ASP A 359 14.01 -11.24 -19.78
N ARG A 360 13.93 -9.90 -19.76
CA ARG A 360 14.06 -9.08 -18.55
C ARG A 360 12.94 -9.35 -17.54
N THR A 361 11.74 -9.64 -18.00
CA THR A 361 10.59 -9.98 -17.15
C THR A 361 10.76 -11.37 -16.55
N GLU A 362 11.17 -12.35 -17.34
CA GLU A 362 11.46 -13.70 -16.84
C GLU A 362 12.61 -13.70 -15.82
N GLU A 363 13.69 -12.95 -16.07
CA GLU A 363 14.81 -12.79 -15.12
C GLU A 363 14.33 -12.21 -13.79
N LEU A 364 13.55 -11.12 -13.83
CA LEU A 364 13.00 -10.45 -12.65
C LEU A 364 12.05 -11.36 -11.86
N LEU A 365 11.10 -12.03 -12.53
CA LEU A 365 10.10 -12.86 -11.87
C LEU A 365 10.68 -14.17 -11.31
N SER A 366 11.60 -14.81 -12.04
CA SER A 366 12.29 -16.02 -11.56
C SER A 366 13.18 -15.71 -10.35
N GLY A 367 13.91 -14.57 -10.39
CA GLY A 367 14.70 -14.10 -9.26
C GLY A 367 13.86 -13.71 -8.04
N LEU A 368 12.74 -13.00 -8.25
CA LEU A 368 11.78 -12.68 -7.19
C LEU A 368 11.22 -13.95 -6.53
N ALA A 369 10.85 -14.97 -7.31
CA ALA A 369 10.33 -16.23 -6.77
C ALA A 369 11.32 -16.90 -5.81
N HIS A 370 12.60 -17.02 -6.20
CA HIS A 370 13.66 -17.58 -5.36
C HIS A 370 13.93 -16.72 -4.12
N HIS A 371 13.97 -15.38 -4.25
CA HIS A 371 14.17 -14.49 -3.11
C HIS A 371 13.01 -14.56 -2.10
N CYS A 372 11.77 -14.63 -2.59
CA CYS A 372 10.59 -14.78 -1.73
C CYS A 372 10.62 -16.13 -0.99
N GLN A 373 11.00 -17.22 -1.66
CA GLN A 373 11.15 -18.53 -1.01
C GLN A 373 12.23 -18.51 0.09
N GLU A 374 13.42 -17.94 -0.17
CA GLU A 374 14.47 -17.78 0.85
C GLU A 374 13.97 -17.00 2.09
N LEU A 375 13.14 -15.98 1.88
CA LEU A 375 12.53 -15.21 2.96
C LEU A 375 11.48 -16.01 3.73
N ILE A 376 10.66 -16.83 3.05
CA ILE A 376 9.67 -17.72 3.68
C ILE A 376 10.38 -18.75 4.56
N ASP A 377 11.43 -19.38 4.06
CA ASP A 377 12.20 -20.41 4.78
C ASP A 377 12.98 -19.87 6.00
N THR A 378 13.23 -18.55 6.08
CA THR A 378 14.12 -17.96 7.10
C THR A 378 13.52 -16.89 8.01
N LYS A 379 12.54 -16.11 7.54
CA LYS A 379 12.10 -14.85 8.19
C LYS A 379 10.59 -14.62 8.18
N LEU A 380 9.89 -15.17 7.19
CA LEU A 380 8.47 -14.96 6.89
C LEU A 380 7.70 -16.29 6.99
N THR A 381 8.07 -17.12 7.98
CA THR A 381 7.68 -18.53 8.12
C THR A 381 6.20 -18.78 8.43
N SER A 382 5.36 -17.73 8.39
CA SER A 382 3.89 -17.84 8.48
C SER A 382 3.20 -17.84 7.10
N LEU A 383 3.93 -17.48 6.04
CA LEU A 383 3.45 -17.51 4.66
C LEU A 383 3.58 -18.92 4.04
N GLN A 384 2.90 -19.14 2.92
CA GLN A 384 2.99 -20.40 2.18
C GLN A 384 4.20 -20.41 1.23
N PRO A 385 4.87 -21.56 1.00
CA PRO A 385 5.97 -21.67 0.04
C PRO A 385 5.59 -21.27 -1.39
N VAL A 386 6.56 -20.74 -2.13
CA VAL A 386 6.43 -20.43 -3.56
C VAL A 386 6.70 -21.69 -4.38
N ASP A 387 5.79 -22.02 -5.29
CA ASP A 387 6.01 -23.05 -6.30
C ASP A 387 7.04 -22.58 -7.34
N LEU A 388 8.33 -22.78 -7.04
CA LEU A 388 9.44 -22.39 -7.90
C LEU A 388 9.40 -23.08 -9.29
N SER A 389 8.72 -24.22 -9.42
CA SER A 389 8.63 -24.94 -10.70
C SER A 389 7.88 -24.12 -11.76
N LYS A 390 6.89 -23.33 -11.34
CA LYS A 390 6.16 -22.39 -12.21
C LYS A 390 7.01 -21.20 -12.67
N PHE A 391 8.11 -20.89 -11.99
CA PHE A 391 8.99 -19.77 -12.33
C PHE A 391 10.31 -20.21 -12.98
N ALA A 392 10.38 -21.45 -13.46
CA ALA A 392 11.41 -21.90 -14.38
C ALA A 392 11.28 -21.18 -15.73
N ARG A 393 12.42 -20.87 -16.37
CA ARG A 393 12.49 -20.16 -17.65
C ARG A 393 12.69 -21.14 -18.83
N PRO A 394 12.19 -20.85 -20.05
CA PRO A 394 11.35 -19.72 -20.41
C PRO A 394 9.87 -19.92 -20.03
N PHE A 395 9.12 -18.84 -19.91
CA PHE A 395 7.66 -18.88 -19.69
C PHE A 395 6.94 -19.17 -21.01
N ARG A 396 5.70 -19.67 -20.94
CA ARG A 396 4.92 -19.99 -22.14
C ARG A 396 4.47 -18.70 -22.84
N GLN A 397 4.40 -18.72 -24.17
CA GLN A 397 3.97 -17.57 -24.98
C GLN A 397 2.85 -17.98 -25.94
N LEU A 398 1.87 -17.10 -26.15
CA LEU A 398 0.80 -17.25 -27.13
C LEU A 398 0.60 -15.92 -27.88
N GLU A 399 0.34 -15.96 -29.19
CA GLU A 399 -0.04 -14.77 -29.96
C GLU A 399 -1.55 -14.56 -29.89
N PHE A 400 -1.98 -13.33 -29.59
CA PHE A 400 -3.36 -12.95 -29.28
C PHE A 400 -4.36 -13.41 -30.35
N ILE A 401 -4.16 -13.00 -31.61
CA ILE A 401 -5.10 -13.32 -32.69
C ILE A 401 -5.04 -14.82 -33.04
N PRO A 402 -3.88 -15.44 -33.34
CA PRO A 402 -3.82 -16.88 -33.63
C PRO A 402 -4.46 -17.76 -32.55
N ALA A 403 -4.25 -17.46 -31.27
CA ALA A 403 -4.81 -18.24 -30.17
C ALA A 403 -6.33 -18.05 -29.99
N LEU A 404 -6.88 -16.88 -30.34
CA LEU A 404 -8.32 -16.69 -30.43
C LEU A 404 -8.92 -17.39 -31.65
N GLU A 405 -8.28 -17.31 -32.83
CA GLU A 405 -8.73 -18.01 -34.04
C GLU A 405 -8.73 -19.53 -33.86
N GLU A 406 -7.75 -20.07 -33.13
CA GLU A 406 -7.69 -21.48 -32.72
C GLU A 406 -8.82 -21.83 -31.74
N ALA A 407 -9.01 -21.04 -30.68
CA ALA A 407 -10.02 -21.31 -29.64
C ALA A 407 -11.47 -21.14 -30.12
N LEU A 408 -11.71 -20.26 -31.10
CA LEU A 408 -13.03 -19.93 -31.65
C LEU A 408 -13.35 -20.70 -32.94
N GLY A 409 -12.35 -21.35 -33.55
CA GLY A 409 -12.52 -22.21 -34.74
C GLY A 409 -12.72 -21.46 -36.07
N PHE A 410 -12.49 -20.14 -36.13
CA PHE A 410 -12.63 -19.34 -37.35
C PHE A 410 -11.53 -18.27 -37.49
N ARG A 411 -11.26 -17.82 -38.71
CA ARG A 411 -10.32 -16.72 -39.01
C ARG A 411 -11.00 -15.35 -38.88
N PHE A 412 -10.33 -14.42 -38.23
CA PHE A 412 -10.87 -13.09 -37.95
C PHE A 412 -10.94 -12.24 -39.23
N PRO A 413 -11.98 -11.39 -39.39
CA PRO A 413 -11.99 -10.36 -40.43
C PRO A 413 -10.81 -9.40 -40.24
N LYS A 414 -10.42 -8.67 -41.28
CA LYS A 414 -9.30 -7.72 -41.19
C LYS A 414 -9.66 -6.61 -40.20
N LEU A 415 -9.05 -6.58 -39.02
CA LEU A 415 -9.47 -5.75 -37.88
C LEU A 415 -9.30 -4.23 -38.12
N THR A 416 -8.61 -3.83 -39.20
CA THR A 416 -8.52 -2.44 -39.68
C THR A 416 -9.56 -2.08 -40.74
N GLY A 417 -10.48 -3.00 -41.07
CA GLY A 417 -11.59 -2.76 -41.99
C GLY A 417 -12.67 -1.92 -41.32
N LYS A 418 -13.34 -1.06 -42.09
CA LYS A 418 -14.37 -0.15 -41.59
C LYS A 418 -15.50 -0.90 -40.87
N ASP A 419 -15.95 -1.99 -41.47
CA ASP A 419 -17.13 -2.74 -41.03
C ASP A 419 -16.74 -4.01 -40.21
N ALA A 420 -15.44 -4.18 -39.90
CA ALA A 420 -14.85 -5.37 -39.28
C ALA A 420 -15.40 -5.72 -37.89
N TYR A 421 -15.91 -4.74 -37.14
CA TYR A 421 -16.63 -4.99 -35.88
C TYR A 421 -17.97 -5.70 -36.15
N SER A 422 -18.77 -5.19 -37.08
CA SER A 422 -20.04 -5.80 -37.48
C SER A 422 -19.83 -7.19 -38.10
N GLU A 423 -18.77 -7.36 -38.90
CA GLU A 423 -18.36 -8.67 -39.43
C GLU A 423 -18.02 -9.66 -38.31
N LEU A 424 -17.17 -9.28 -37.34
CA LEU A 424 -16.77 -10.17 -36.24
C LEU A 424 -17.96 -10.56 -35.36
N VAL A 425 -18.85 -9.60 -35.06
CA VAL A 425 -20.09 -9.86 -34.29
C VAL A 425 -21.03 -10.80 -35.05
N ALA A 426 -21.18 -10.63 -36.36
CA ALA A 426 -21.98 -11.53 -37.19
C ALA A 426 -21.37 -12.94 -37.25
N VAL A 427 -20.05 -13.08 -37.38
CA VAL A 427 -19.38 -14.39 -37.39
C VAL A 427 -19.48 -15.10 -36.04
N LEU A 428 -19.35 -14.38 -34.92
CA LEU A 428 -19.59 -14.95 -33.57
C LEU A 428 -21.02 -15.48 -33.43
N ALA A 429 -22.02 -14.70 -33.85
CA ALA A 429 -23.43 -15.09 -33.79
C ALA A 429 -23.75 -16.30 -34.71
N LEU A 430 -23.23 -16.31 -35.94
CA LEU A 430 -23.37 -17.44 -36.88
C LEU A 430 -22.68 -18.71 -36.36
N SER A 431 -21.54 -18.55 -35.66
CA SER A 431 -20.80 -19.64 -35.01
C SER A 431 -21.42 -20.09 -33.68
N LYS A 432 -22.51 -19.44 -33.23
CA LYS A 432 -23.19 -19.66 -31.93
C LYS A 432 -22.27 -19.47 -30.72
N ILE A 433 -21.30 -18.57 -30.82
CA ILE A 433 -20.38 -18.25 -29.72
C ILE A 433 -20.98 -17.12 -28.89
N GLU A 434 -21.39 -17.47 -27.67
CA GLU A 434 -21.87 -16.49 -26.71
C GLU A 434 -20.71 -15.67 -26.12
N VAL A 435 -20.94 -14.36 -25.97
CA VAL A 435 -19.99 -13.43 -25.35
C VAL A 435 -20.52 -13.09 -23.95
N PRO A 436 -19.85 -13.50 -22.85
CA PRO A 436 -20.38 -13.35 -21.48
C PRO A 436 -20.69 -11.89 -21.12
N GLY A 437 -21.91 -11.63 -20.64
CA GLY A 437 -22.37 -10.26 -20.37
C GLY A 437 -22.65 -9.43 -21.63
N GLY A 438 -22.91 -10.09 -22.76
CA GLY A 438 -23.28 -9.47 -24.04
C GLY A 438 -22.10 -8.99 -24.89
N VAL A 439 -22.40 -8.60 -26.13
CA VAL A 439 -21.42 -8.05 -27.08
C VAL A 439 -21.08 -6.59 -26.69
N PRO A 440 -19.81 -6.27 -26.38
CA PRO A 440 -19.42 -4.89 -26.06
C PRO A 440 -19.45 -3.99 -27.30
N PRO A 441 -19.82 -2.70 -27.18
CA PRO A 441 -20.13 -1.84 -28.32
C PRO A 441 -18.92 -1.42 -29.18
N THR A 442 -17.70 -1.84 -28.86
CA THR A 442 -16.50 -1.47 -29.61
C THR A 442 -15.49 -2.61 -29.70
N MET A 443 -14.76 -2.65 -30.83
CA MET A 443 -13.78 -3.70 -31.15
C MET A 443 -12.76 -3.97 -30.01
N PRO A 444 -12.14 -2.96 -29.36
CA PRO A 444 -11.19 -3.23 -28.27
C PRO A 444 -11.84 -3.96 -27.08
N LYS A 445 -13.05 -3.54 -26.67
CA LYS A 445 -13.79 -4.15 -25.54
C LYS A 445 -14.29 -5.57 -25.88
N LEU A 446 -14.62 -5.84 -27.14
CA LEU A 446 -14.97 -7.20 -27.60
C LEU A 446 -13.76 -8.15 -27.57
N LEU A 447 -12.60 -7.69 -28.06
CA LEU A 447 -11.37 -8.48 -28.10
C LEU A 447 -10.82 -8.76 -26.69
N ASP A 448 -10.82 -7.75 -25.82
CA ASP A 448 -10.55 -7.83 -24.38
C ASP A 448 -11.41 -8.93 -23.71
N ARG A 449 -12.73 -8.85 -23.89
CA ARG A 449 -13.68 -9.84 -23.35
C ARG A 449 -13.50 -11.26 -23.90
N LEU A 450 -13.03 -11.40 -25.15
CA LEU A 450 -12.68 -12.72 -25.71
C LEU A 450 -11.35 -13.24 -25.11
N ALA A 451 -10.36 -12.38 -24.87
CA ALA A 451 -9.11 -12.78 -24.22
C ALA A 451 -9.35 -13.29 -22.79
N ALA A 452 -10.17 -12.60 -22.00
CA ALA A 452 -10.54 -12.99 -20.64
C ALA A 452 -11.20 -14.38 -20.54
N VAL A 453 -11.92 -14.81 -21.59
CA VAL A 453 -12.59 -16.12 -21.64
C VAL A 453 -11.67 -17.21 -22.22
N TYR A 454 -10.97 -16.93 -23.32
CA TYR A 454 -10.31 -17.96 -24.12
C TYR A 454 -8.78 -18.00 -23.98
N LEU A 455 -8.14 -16.92 -23.51
CA LEU A 455 -6.68 -16.83 -23.39
C LEU A 455 -6.20 -16.81 -21.93
N GLU A 456 -6.71 -15.89 -21.10
CA GLU A 456 -6.22 -15.68 -19.73
C GLU A 456 -6.26 -16.93 -18.83
N PRO A 457 -7.28 -17.82 -18.88
CA PRO A 457 -7.29 -19.05 -18.09
C PRO A 457 -6.15 -20.02 -18.42
N LYS A 458 -5.51 -19.90 -19.60
CA LYS A 458 -4.31 -20.69 -19.95
C LYS A 458 -3.09 -20.33 -19.08
N SER A 459 -3.19 -19.36 -18.17
CA SER A 459 -2.17 -19.00 -17.18
C SER A 459 -2.32 -19.68 -15.80
N PHE A 460 -3.33 -20.55 -15.59
CA PHE A 460 -3.41 -21.36 -14.36
C PHE A 460 -2.35 -22.47 -14.31
N GLU A 461 -1.95 -22.98 -15.48
CA GLU A 461 -0.86 -23.97 -15.63
C GLU A 461 0.49 -23.38 -15.17
N GLY A 462 0.75 -22.10 -15.49
CA GLY A 462 1.94 -21.35 -15.14
C GLY A 462 1.96 -19.98 -15.81
N PRO A 463 3.01 -19.16 -15.58
CA PRO A 463 3.18 -17.86 -16.21
C PRO A 463 3.09 -17.92 -17.74
N LEU A 464 2.28 -17.03 -18.29
CA LEU A 464 1.92 -16.99 -19.71
C LEU A 464 2.04 -15.57 -20.24
N PHE A 465 2.87 -15.37 -21.26
CA PHE A 465 2.88 -14.16 -22.05
C PHE A 465 1.82 -14.24 -23.16
N ILE A 466 0.85 -13.32 -23.15
CA ILE A 466 -0.04 -13.04 -24.28
C ILE A 466 0.62 -11.94 -25.11
N THR A 467 0.93 -12.22 -26.37
CA THR A 467 1.80 -11.41 -27.23
C THR A 467 1.06 -10.90 -28.47
N HIS A 468 1.57 -9.81 -29.06
CA HIS A 468 1.09 -9.25 -30.33
C HIS A 468 -0.38 -8.84 -30.32
N HIS A 469 -0.75 -8.08 -29.28
CA HIS A 469 -2.08 -7.47 -29.12
C HIS A 469 -2.50 -6.65 -30.36
N PRO A 470 -3.78 -6.70 -30.77
CA PRO A 470 -4.34 -5.84 -31.82
C PRO A 470 -4.07 -4.35 -31.59
N THR A 471 -3.71 -3.60 -32.65
CA THR A 471 -3.34 -2.17 -32.51
C THR A 471 -4.46 -1.29 -31.96
N CYS A 472 -5.74 -1.62 -32.19
CA CYS A 472 -6.88 -0.89 -31.62
C CYS A 472 -6.96 -0.97 -30.08
N MET A 473 -6.28 -1.93 -29.45
CA MET A 473 -6.19 -2.09 -27.99
C MET A 473 -4.94 -1.42 -27.37
N SER A 474 -4.05 -0.86 -28.19
CA SER A 474 -2.66 -0.54 -27.78
C SER A 474 -2.19 0.82 -28.33
N PRO A 475 -2.77 1.95 -27.87
CA PRO A 475 -2.54 3.27 -28.46
C PRO A 475 -1.12 3.85 -28.30
N LEU A 476 -0.32 3.30 -27.37
CA LEU A 476 1.02 3.81 -27.01
C LEU A 476 2.14 2.86 -27.49
N ALA A 477 1.80 1.65 -27.91
CA ALA A 477 2.72 0.65 -28.44
C ALA A 477 2.93 0.78 -29.95
N LYS A 478 4.15 0.54 -30.43
CA LYS A 478 4.50 0.46 -31.86
C LYS A 478 3.71 -0.63 -32.59
N SER A 479 3.37 -0.39 -33.86
CA SER A 479 2.55 -1.31 -34.69
C SER A 479 3.33 -1.94 -35.82
N PHE A 480 2.99 -3.19 -36.17
CA PHE A 480 3.50 -3.91 -37.33
C PHE A 480 2.43 -4.87 -37.90
N VAL A 481 2.66 -5.40 -39.10
CA VAL A 481 1.76 -6.40 -39.70
C VAL A 481 2.22 -7.79 -39.28
N CYS A 482 1.34 -8.56 -38.63
CA CYS A 482 1.64 -9.93 -38.22
C CYS A 482 1.89 -10.81 -39.47
N PRO A 483 3.05 -11.48 -39.60
CA PRO A 483 3.34 -12.29 -40.78
C PRO A 483 2.52 -13.59 -40.86
N LYS A 484 1.83 -13.99 -39.78
CA LYS A 484 0.99 -15.20 -39.72
C LYS A 484 -0.47 -14.95 -40.10
N THR A 485 -1.00 -13.77 -39.80
CA THR A 485 -2.44 -13.44 -39.97
C THR A 485 -2.69 -12.24 -40.89
N MET A 486 -1.64 -11.50 -41.28
CA MET A 486 -1.71 -10.23 -42.03
C MET A 486 -2.53 -9.13 -41.33
N GLN A 487 -2.81 -9.29 -40.04
CA GLN A 487 -3.49 -8.30 -39.19
C GLN A 487 -2.52 -7.23 -38.69
N LEU A 488 -3.02 -6.03 -38.41
CA LEU A 488 -2.24 -4.95 -37.79
C LEU A 488 -2.22 -5.14 -36.26
N VAL A 489 -1.07 -5.56 -35.76
CA VAL A 489 -0.80 -5.86 -34.34
C VAL A 489 0.22 -4.89 -33.78
N SER A 490 0.35 -4.86 -32.46
CA SER A 490 1.35 -4.07 -31.75
C SER A 490 2.46 -4.96 -31.22
N ALA A 491 3.67 -4.39 -31.10
CA ALA A 491 4.77 -5.00 -30.39
C ALA A 491 4.55 -4.88 -28.86
N ARG A 492 3.48 -5.51 -28.36
CA ARG A 492 3.03 -5.51 -26.97
C ARG A 492 2.82 -6.94 -26.46
N THR A 493 3.22 -7.16 -25.22
CA THR A 493 3.07 -8.39 -24.46
C THR A 493 2.51 -8.10 -23.08
N GLU A 494 1.66 -8.99 -22.58
CA GLU A 494 1.18 -8.98 -21.19
C GLU A 494 1.47 -10.32 -20.53
N LEU A 495 1.97 -10.29 -19.30
CA LEU A 495 2.25 -11.47 -18.50
C LEU A 495 1.04 -11.75 -17.61
N PHE A 496 0.46 -12.94 -17.76
CA PHE A 496 -0.61 -13.46 -16.92
C PHE A 496 -0.12 -14.59 -16.02
N VAL A 497 -0.60 -14.64 -14.78
CA VAL A 497 -0.36 -15.73 -13.81
C VAL A 497 -1.65 -16.01 -13.05
N ASN A 498 -2.10 -17.26 -13.01
CA ASN A 498 -3.33 -17.70 -12.32
C ASN A 498 -4.58 -16.88 -12.70
N GLY A 499 -4.76 -16.59 -14.00
CA GLY A 499 -5.91 -15.85 -14.52
C GLY A 499 -5.91 -14.36 -14.17
N ARG A 500 -4.72 -13.74 -13.99
CA ARG A 500 -4.57 -12.32 -13.67
C ARG A 500 -3.37 -11.71 -14.38
N GLU A 501 -3.57 -10.54 -14.99
CA GLU A 501 -2.51 -9.68 -15.54
C GLU A 501 -1.54 -9.27 -14.41
N LEU A 502 -0.24 -9.43 -14.63
CA LEU A 502 0.82 -9.13 -13.66
C LEU A 502 1.73 -7.99 -14.13
N ALA A 503 2.03 -7.95 -15.43
CA ALA A 503 2.81 -6.88 -16.06
C ALA A 503 2.42 -6.70 -17.54
N ASN A 504 2.47 -5.46 -18.03
CA ASN A 504 2.23 -5.08 -19.42
C ASN A 504 3.48 -4.37 -19.98
N MET A 505 3.90 -4.71 -21.19
CA MET A 505 5.16 -4.24 -21.76
C MET A 505 5.09 -4.13 -23.29
N TYR A 506 5.79 -3.17 -23.86
CA TYR A 506 5.76 -2.94 -25.31
C TYR A 506 6.97 -2.18 -25.84
N GLU A 507 7.23 -2.32 -27.13
CA GLU A 507 8.04 -1.35 -27.85
C GLU A 507 7.23 -0.06 -28.03
N GLU A 508 7.83 1.05 -27.65
CA GLU A 508 7.19 2.36 -27.61
C GLU A 508 6.90 2.89 -29.01
N GLU A 509 5.72 3.49 -29.19
CA GLU A 509 5.48 4.32 -30.36
C GLU A 509 6.33 5.59 -30.28
N ASN A 510 7.19 5.77 -31.28
CA ASN A 510 8.13 6.89 -31.34
C ASN A 510 8.05 7.70 -32.64
N ASP A 511 7.12 7.36 -33.55
CA ASP A 511 6.64 8.29 -34.58
C ASP A 511 5.58 9.22 -33.96
N PRO A 512 5.82 10.55 -33.87
CA PRO A 512 4.86 11.51 -33.31
C PRO A 512 3.53 11.55 -34.08
N ALA A 513 3.55 11.32 -35.40
CA ALA A 513 2.35 11.34 -36.24
C ALA A 513 1.52 10.06 -36.07
N ALA A 514 2.16 8.89 -36.01
CA ALA A 514 1.48 7.64 -35.61
C ALA A 514 0.93 7.73 -34.19
N GLN A 515 1.68 8.29 -33.24
CA GLN A 515 1.22 8.47 -31.87
C GLN A 515 0.00 9.39 -31.78
N ALA A 516 0.03 10.53 -32.46
CA ALA A 516 -1.09 11.48 -32.50
C ALA A 516 -2.35 10.86 -33.15
N ARG A 517 -2.17 10.07 -34.22
CA ARG A 517 -3.25 9.31 -34.87
C ARG A 517 -3.87 8.29 -33.90
N LYS A 518 -3.05 7.44 -33.27
CA LYS A 518 -3.51 6.42 -32.31
C LYS A 518 -4.27 7.02 -31.12
N LEU A 519 -3.81 8.15 -30.58
CA LEU A 519 -4.50 8.86 -29.50
C LEU A 519 -5.79 9.58 -29.95
N ALA A 520 -5.97 9.83 -31.25
CA ALA A 520 -7.25 10.25 -31.80
C ALA A 520 -8.20 9.04 -31.95
N GLU A 521 -7.75 7.99 -32.64
CA GLU A 521 -8.49 6.73 -32.87
C GLU A 521 -9.02 6.12 -31.55
N HIS A 522 -8.17 6.03 -30.53
CA HIS A 522 -8.54 5.48 -29.23
C HIS A 522 -9.66 6.26 -28.51
N ARG A 523 -9.79 7.57 -28.75
CA ARG A 523 -10.92 8.35 -28.22
C ARG A 523 -12.22 8.09 -28.97
N PHE A 524 -12.19 7.77 -30.27
CA PHE A 524 -13.40 7.33 -30.97
C PHE A 524 -13.91 6.00 -30.41
N PHE A 525 -13.03 5.02 -30.17
CA PHE A 525 -13.39 3.77 -29.48
C PHE A 525 -13.77 3.96 -28.00
N GLY A 526 -13.29 5.02 -27.36
CA GLY A 526 -13.72 5.44 -26.02
C GLY A 526 -15.05 6.20 -25.97
N THR A 527 -15.57 6.70 -27.10
CA THR A 527 -16.76 7.60 -27.09
C THR A 527 -18.02 6.99 -27.69
N GLY A 528 -17.97 5.75 -28.17
CA GLY A 528 -19.17 4.96 -28.48
C GLY A 528 -20.14 5.61 -29.46
N LYS A 529 -19.65 6.45 -30.39
CA LYS A 529 -20.48 7.15 -31.38
C LYS A 529 -20.97 6.22 -32.49
N ASP A 530 -21.95 5.40 -32.09
CA ASP A 530 -22.95 4.63 -32.83
C ASP A 530 -23.78 3.76 -31.86
N ALA A 531 -23.39 3.70 -30.57
CA ALA A 531 -24.21 3.18 -29.48
C ALA A 531 -25.24 4.22 -28.98
N ALA A 532 -26.30 3.74 -28.34
CA ALA A 532 -27.37 4.54 -27.73
C ALA A 532 -26.83 5.52 -26.67
N PRO A 533 -27.56 6.61 -26.37
CA PRO A 533 -27.17 7.54 -25.30
C PRO A 533 -27.10 6.83 -23.95
N LEU A 534 -25.88 6.65 -23.45
CA LEU A 534 -25.61 6.50 -22.02
C LEU A 534 -26.10 7.75 -21.29
N GLU A 535 -26.46 7.61 -20.02
CA GLU A 535 -27.01 8.72 -19.23
C GLU A 535 -26.04 9.91 -19.20
N ALA A 536 -26.59 11.13 -19.29
CA ALA A 536 -25.84 12.33 -19.65
C ALA A 536 -24.73 12.72 -18.65
N ASP A 537 -24.81 12.20 -17.42
CA ASP A 537 -23.94 12.52 -16.29
C ASP A 537 -22.78 11.52 -16.06
N ASP A 538 -22.51 10.56 -16.95
CA ASP A 538 -21.29 9.72 -16.86
C ASP A 538 -20.10 10.31 -17.66
N PRO A 539 -19.10 10.94 -17.01
CA PRO A 539 -17.92 11.48 -17.69
C PRO A 539 -16.97 10.34 -18.10
N HIS A 540 -17.09 9.87 -19.34
CA HIS A 540 -16.16 8.86 -19.89
C HIS A 540 -14.75 9.48 -20.05
N PRO A 541 -13.71 9.02 -19.33
CA PRO A 541 -12.45 9.77 -19.17
C PRO A 541 -11.76 10.17 -20.48
N LEU A 542 -11.81 9.27 -21.48
CA LEU A 542 -11.22 9.51 -22.80
C LEU A 542 -11.97 10.56 -23.65
N ARG A 543 -13.24 10.88 -23.37
CA ARG A 543 -14.02 11.82 -24.19
C ARG A 543 -13.48 13.24 -24.04
N ASP A 544 -13.29 13.63 -22.78
CA ASP A 544 -13.09 15.02 -22.39
C ASP A 544 -11.61 15.33 -22.11
N ALA A 545 -10.75 14.29 -22.00
CA ALA A 545 -9.31 14.43 -21.90
C ALA A 545 -8.68 15.07 -23.17
N PRO A 546 -8.01 16.23 -23.04
CA PRO A 546 -7.20 16.84 -24.09
C PRO A 546 -6.17 15.87 -24.66
N LEU A 547 -5.82 16.03 -25.95
CA LEU A 547 -4.61 15.40 -26.48
C LEU A 547 -3.41 16.03 -25.76
N ASP A 548 -2.50 15.23 -25.19
CA ASP A 548 -1.24 15.76 -24.67
C ASP A 548 -0.32 16.17 -25.83
N LYS A 549 -0.60 17.36 -26.38
CA LYS A 549 0.21 18.05 -27.39
C LYS A 549 1.61 18.39 -26.85
N SER A 550 1.81 18.42 -25.53
CA SER A 550 3.12 18.60 -24.91
C SER A 550 3.94 17.30 -24.97
N TYR A 551 3.30 16.13 -24.89
CA TYR A 551 3.97 14.83 -25.09
C TYR A 551 4.25 14.57 -26.58
N ILE A 552 3.32 14.88 -27.49
CA ILE A 552 3.60 14.80 -28.94
C ILE A 552 4.81 15.68 -29.30
N ARG A 553 4.88 16.92 -28.79
CA ARG A 553 6.05 17.81 -28.94
C ARG A 553 7.33 17.29 -28.29
N ALA A 554 7.25 16.44 -27.27
CA ALA A 554 8.41 15.77 -26.73
C ALA A 554 8.90 14.65 -27.66
N LEU A 555 7.98 13.89 -28.29
CA LEU A 555 8.35 12.92 -29.32
C LEU A 555 8.94 13.58 -30.57
N GLU A 556 8.48 14.78 -30.95
CA GLU A 556 9.05 15.59 -32.04
C GLU A 556 10.53 15.96 -31.82
N ALA A 557 11.03 15.94 -30.57
CA ALA A 557 12.44 16.11 -30.25
C ALA A 557 13.27 14.81 -30.40
N GLY A 558 12.62 13.67 -30.66
CA GLY A 558 13.25 12.37 -30.90
C GLY A 558 13.27 11.45 -29.68
N LEU A 559 12.23 10.64 -29.52
CA LEU A 559 12.30 9.45 -28.66
C LEU A 559 13.06 8.34 -29.43
N PRO A 560 14.20 7.80 -28.92
CA PRO A 560 14.84 6.64 -29.54
C PRO A 560 13.91 5.42 -29.52
N PRO A 561 14.16 4.39 -30.35
CA PRO A 561 13.50 3.09 -30.18
C PRO A 561 13.65 2.65 -28.72
N THR A 562 12.55 2.38 -28.03
CA THR A 562 12.51 2.19 -26.58
C THR A 562 11.56 1.04 -26.27
N GLY A 563 11.89 0.24 -25.26
CA GLY A 563 10.98 -0.72 -24.65
C GLY A 563 10.52 -0.22 -23.29
N GLY A 564 9.20 -0.17 -23.08
CA GLY A 564 8.56 0.16 -21.80
C GLY A 564 7.91 -1.05 -21.16
N TRP A 565 7.73 -0.98 -19.84
CA TRP A 565 7.21 -2.05 -19.00
C TRP A 565 6.59 -1.48 -17.74
N GLY A 566 5.48 -2.05 -17.28
CA GLY A 566 4.83 -1.70 -16.02
C GLY A 566 4.24 -2.91 -15.29
N CYS A 567 4.30 -2.90 -13.96
CA CYS A 567 3.59 -3.84 -13.09
C CYS A 567 2.98 -3.16 -11.86
N GLY A 568 1.88 -3.72 -11.33
CA GLY A 568 1.40 -3.39 -10.00
C GLY A 568 2.18 -4.15 -8.93
N VAL A 569 2.88 -3.44 -8.03
CA VAL A 569 3.68 -4.06 -6.96
C VAL A 569 2.79 -4.88 -6.03
N GLU A 570 1.58 -4.41 -5.73
CA GLU A 570 0.57 -5.19 -4.98
C GLU A 570 0.29 -6.56 -5.59
N ARG A 571 0.23 -6.69 -6.92
CA ARG A 571 -0.02 -7.99 -7.59
C ARG A 571 1.16 -8.95 -7.43
N LEU A 572 2.40 -8.46 -7.40
CA LEU A 572 3.60 -9.26 -7.04
C LEU A 572 3.55 -9.72 -5.58
N VAL A 573 3.14 -8.86 -4.64
CA VAL A 573 2.99 -9.24 -3.23
C VAL A 573 1.91 -10.31 -3.06
N MET A 574 0.75 -10.14 -3.70
CA MET A 574 -0.33 -11.15 -3.68
C MET A 574 0.17 -12.51 -4.19
N LEU A 575 0.90 -12.51 -5.30
CA LEU A 575 1.45 -13.73 -5.91
C LEU A 575 2.43 -14.46 -4.99
N PHE A 576 3.42 -13.77 -4.42
CA PHE A 576 4.49 -14.40 -3.64
C PHE A 576 4.23 -14.54 -2.14
N SER A 577 3.16 -13.95 -1.61
CA SER A 577 2.71 -14.18 -0.22
C SER A 577 1.47 -15.08 -0.10
N GLY A 578 0.83 -15.42 -1.23
CA GLY A 578 -0.43 -16.16 -1.27
C GLY A 578 -1.67 -15.34 -0.86
N ALA A 579 -1.55 -14.02 -0.71
CA ALA A 579 -2.66 -13.15 -0.31
C ALA A 579 -3.73 -13.05 -1.41
N SER A 580 -4.94 -13.52 -1.11
CA SER A 580 -6.05 -13.60 -2.07
C SER A 580 -6.64 -12.23 -2.46
N ARG A 581 -6.48 -11.21 -1.60
CA ARG A 581 -7.01 -9.85 -1.77
C ARG A 581 -5.93 -8.77 -1.66
N ILE A 582 -6.06 -7.74 -2.49
CA ILE A 582 -5.18 -6.54 -2.45
C ILE A 582 -5.20 -5.84 -1.09
N SER A 583 -6.34 -5.87 -0.37
CA SER A 583 -6.49 -5.34 0.99
C SER A 583 -5.45 -5.86 1.98
N ASP A 584 -5.04 -7.12 1.83
CA ASP A 584 -4.13 -7.78 2.76
C ASP A 584 -2.68 -7.34 2.52
N CYS A 585 -2.36 -6.91 1.29
CA CYS A 585 -1.08 -6.35 0.86
C CYS A 585 -0.93 -4.85 1.13
N LEU A 586 -1.96 -4.21 1.69
CA LEU A 586 -1.98 -2.80 2.07
C LEU A 586 -1.89 -2.63 3.59
N SER A 587 -1.07 -1.69 4.04
CA SER A 587 -0.75 -1.49 5.46
C SER A 587 -1.99 -1.11 6.30
N PHE A 588 -2.96 -0.43 5.69
CA PHE A 588 -4.20 0.05 6.33
C PHE A 588 -5.47 -0.41 5.59
N GLY A 589 -5.37 -1.47 4.79
CA GLY A 589 -6.47 -1.97 3.97
C GLY A 589 -6.78 -1.07 2.76
N THR A 590 -8.04 -1.08 2.32
CA THR A 590 -8.56 -0.32 1.18
C THR A 590 -9.02 1.09 1.55
N LEU A 591 -9.31 1.93 0.56
CA LEU A 591 -9.91 3.25 0.76
C LEU A 591 -11.20 3.20 1.62
N ARG A 592 -12.02 2.14 1.49
CA ARG A 592 -13.22 1.94 2.35
C ARG A 592 -12.85 1.85 3.84
N ASN A 593 -11.70 1.26 4.14
CA ASN A 593 -11.23 1.10 5.51
C ASN A 593 -10.68 2.43 6.03
N VAL A 594 -9.85 3.13 5.23
CA VAL A 594 -9.25 4.41 5.62
C VAL A 594 -10.28 5.49 5.90
N VAL A 595 -11.32 5.63 5.07
CA VAL A 595 -12.40 6.64 5.28
C VAL A 595 -13.19 6.35 6.57
N GLY A 596 -13.41 5.07 6.91
CA GLY A 596 -14.09 4.67 8.14
C GLY A 596 -13.23 4.75 9.42
N LEU A 597 -11.90 4.78 9.31
CA LEU A 597 -11.00 4.89 10.47
C LEU A 597 -11.09 6.25 11.19
N SER A 598 -11.47 7.31 10.48
CA SER A 598 -11.64 8.66 11.04
C SER A 598 -12.99 8.89 11.74
N THR A 599 -13.94 7.96 11.66
CA THR A 599 -15.26 8.07 12.27
C THR A 599 -15.39 7.17 13.50
N GLU A 600 -14.92 7.65 14.67
CA GLU A 600 -15.35 7.10 15.97
C GLU A 600 -16.81 7.53 16.23
N GLY A 601 -17.74 6.90 15.53
CA GLY A 601 -19.18 6.94 15.79
C GLY A 601 -19.65 5.64 16.46
N PRO A 602 -20.85 5.63 17.08
CA PRO A 602 -21.36 4.43 17.75
C PRO A 602 -21.51 3.27 16.77
N GLN A 603 -21.07 2.08 17.19
CA GLN A 603 -21.30 0.84 16.44
C GLN A 603 -22.81 0.55 16.39
N ASN A 604 -23.45 0.92 15.28
CA ASN A 604 -24.85 0.59 15.07
C ASN A 604 -25.02 -0.92 14.93
N GLN A 605 -26.10 -1.39 15.55
CA GLN A 605 -26.46 -2.81 15.64
C GLN A 605 -26.92 -3.32 14.27
N THR A 606 -26.72 -4.62 14.07
CA THR A 606 -27.39 -5.50 13.09
C THR A 606 -28.46 -4.85 12.21
N GLU A 607 -28.16 -4.68 10.92
CA GLU A 607 -29.20 -4.59 9.89
C GLU A 607 -29.84 -5.98 9.73
N GLU A 608 -31.05 -6.14 10.26
CA GLU A 608 -31.96 -7.19 9.76
C GLU A 608 -32.47 -6.77 8.37
N PRO A 609 -32.59 -7.69 7.40
CA PRO A 609 -33.06 -7.36 6.06
C PRO A 609 -34.55 -7.00 6.09
N SER A 610 -34.88 -5.74 5.82
CA SER A 610 -36.26 -5.24 5.80
C SER A 610 -37.04 -5.77 4.60
N SER A 611 -37.71 -6.91 4.78
CA SER A 611 -38.67 -7.43 3.80
C SER A 611 -39.90 -6.53 3.72
N ASN A 612 -40.06 -5.80 2.61
CA ASN A 612 -41.36 -5.45 2.02
C ASN A 612 -41.20 -4.84 0.63
N GLN A 613 -41.45 -5.65 -0.40
CA GLN A 613 -42.10 -5.17 -1.62
C GLN A 613 -43.51 -5.74 -1.63
N THR A 614 -44.52 -4.88 -1.76
CA THR A 614 -45.92 -5.29 -1.90
C THR A 614 -46.18 -5.81 -3.31
N GLU A 615 -46.55 -7.08 -3.43
CA GLU A 615 -47.22 -7.59 -4.63
C GLU A 615 -48.68 -7.10 -4.67
N GLU A 616 -49.13 -6.61 -5.83
CA GLU A 616 -50.55 -6.30 -6.04
C GLU A 616 -51.35 -7.60 -6.22
N VAL A 617 -52.21 -7.93 -5.25
CA VAL A 617 -53.12 -9.07 -5.35
C VAL A 617 -54.30 -8.71 -6.24
N ALA A 618 -54.18 -9.02 -7.53
CA ALA A 618 -55.31 -9.04 -8.45
C ALA A 618 -56.16 -10.30 -8.21
N SER A 619 -57.30 -10.15 -7.55
CA SER A 619 -58.28 -11.22 -7.41
C SER A 619 -59.28 -11.22 -8.56
N ASP A 620 -59.40 -12.33 -9.31
CA ASP A 620 -60.69 -13.02 -9.34
C ASP A 620 -60.62 -14.50 -9.78
N GLN A 621 -61.63 -15.24 -9.33
CA GLN A 621 -62.21 -16.49 -9.81
C GLN A 621 -61.41 -17.41 -10.78
N SER A 622 -61.14 -18.63 -10.30
CA SER A 622 -61.56 -19.82 -11.04
C SER A 622 -62.22 -20.82 -10.08
N LYS A 623 -63.29 -21.49 -10.55
CA LYS A 623 -63.94 -22.61 -9.88
C LYS A 623 -63.98 -23.82 -10.81
N GLU A 624 -63.84 -24.99 -10.17
CA GLU A 624 -64.17 -26.35 -10.61
C GLU A 624 -64.90 -26.51 -11.95
N SER A 625 -64.37 -27.35 -12.84
CA SER A 625 -65.08 -28.60 -13.21
C SER A 625 -64.25 -29.60 -14.02
N ALA A 626 -64.40 -30.87 -13.60
CA ALA A 626 -64.26 -32.17 -14.28
C ALA A 626 -63.70 -32.33 -15.72
N SER A 627 -63.08 -33.52 -15.91
CA SER A 627 -62.68 -34.26 -17.14
C SER A 627 -61.17 -34.39 -17.28
#